data_AF-A0A1G0ZAB3-F1
#
_entry.id   AF-A0A1G0ZAB3-F1
#
_cell.length_a   1.000
_cell.length_b   1.000
_cell.length_c   1.000
_cell.angle_alpha   90.00
_cell.angle_beta   90.00
_cell.angle_gamma   90.00
#
_symmetry.space_group_name_H-M   'P 1'
#
loop_
_entity.id
_entity.type
_entity.pdbx_description
1 polymer ?
#
loop_
_entity_poly.entity_id
_entity_poly.type
_entity_poly.pdbx_seq_one_letter_code
_entity_poly.pdbx_strand_id
1 'polypeptide(L)'
;MKKSLVIHILVIVIAAAAGSMIASALVNDQGRVSVNRNKTASKAMFGFNKFLADVQWMLFINYCGSIDSIKDQNVDEVYNRLAAILKNDPDFQKAYEIGALMISIKASDKAVELLKQGTDNPRLSTNWKIPFLAGFVMNHNVPKDKLGALIGKIKADSHWFFETAAKRSSPPEPHVISSLMRAKAEKLLNKKWKENITIVNEKHALLCAWIDEALNASKVRMGTDDSGYSIVVSSVKDMNQKILQQAANLKKNYPDNQNVLNTIAYLKANYLKGQNFCDACLAVYGPGDKFCSSCGTKVIVFGVCEDCGAVKKGAHCSSCGAPKGAAAAPAPKAAEKK
;
A
#
# COMPACT_ATOMS: atom_id res chain seq x y z
N MET A 1 -18.51 -63.30 -23.63
CA MET A 1 -17.42 -62.76 -22.76
C MET A 1 -16.98 -63.85 -21.78
N LYS A 2 -15.66 -64.06 -21.59
CA LYS A 2 -15.16 -65.05 -20.62
C LYS A 2 -15.60 -64.62 -19.21
N LYS A 3 -16.17 -65.54 -18.40
CA LYS A 3 -16.66 -65.27 -17.04
C LYS A 3 -15.61 -64.57 -16.15
N SER A 4 -14.34 -64.92 -16.33
CA SER A 4 -13.19 -64.26 -15.67
C SER A 4 -13.08 -62.76 -15.97
N LEU A 5 -13.33 -62.34 -17.21
CA LEU A 5 -13.25 -60.93 -17.61
C LEU A 5 -14.36 -60.09 -16.97
N VAL A 6 -15.56 -60.67 -16.83
CA VAL A 6 -16.70 -60.02 -16.14
C VAL A 6 -16.38 -59.83 -14.66
N ILE A 7 -15.79 -60.84 -14.00
CA ILE A 7 -15.41 -60.74 -12.58
C ILE A 7 -14.34 -59.67 -12.36
N HIS A 8 -13.31 -59.58 -13.22
CA HIS A 8 -12.27 -58.55 -13.11
C HIS A 8 -12.83 -57.14 -13.30
N ILE A 9 -13.70 -56.93 -14.29
CA ILE A 9 -14.38 -55.64 -14.48
C ILE A 9 -15.19 -55.29 -13.24
N LEU A 10 -15.92 -56.26 -12.67
CA LEU A 10 -16.76 -56.06 -11.50
C LEU A 10 -15.93 -55.71 -10.25
N VAL A 11 -14.77 -56.36 -10.05
CA VAL A 11 -13.82 -56.03 -8.98
C VAL A 11 -13.24 -54.62 -9.17
N ILE A 12 -12.87 -54.23 -10.38
CA ILE A 12 -12.35 -52.88 -10.68
C ILE A 12 -13.43 -51.81 -10.39
N VAL A 13 -14.68 -52.06 -10.79
CA VAL A 13 -15.80 -51.14 -10.54
C VAL A 13 -16.09 -51.04 -9.04
N ILE A 14 -16.09 -52.15 -8.30
CA ILE A 14 -16.28 -52.14 -6.84
C ILE A 14 -15.12 -51.41 -6.15
N ALA A 15 -13.87 -51.64 -6.57
CA ALA A 15 -12.71 -50.95 -6.02
C ALA A 15 -12.76 -49.43 -6.29
N ALA A 16 -13.15 -49.04 -7.50
CA ALA A 16 -13.34 -47.62 -7.86
C ALA A 16 -14.48 -46.98 -7.04
N ALA A 17 -15.59 -47.70 -6.83
CA ALA A 17 -16.71 -47.23 -6.02
C ALA A 17 -16.32 -47.09 -4.54
N ALA A 18 -15.67 -48.10 -3.96
CA ALA A 18 -15.19 -48.06 -2.58
C ALA A 18 -14.15 -46.95 -2.36
N GLY A 19 -13.19 -46.80 -3.29
CA GLY A 19 -12.24 -45.68 -3.29
C GLY A 19 -12.93 -44.33 -3.38
N SER A 20 -13.97 -44.21 -4.20
CA SER A 20 -14.77 -42.98 -4.33
C SER A 20 -15.53 -42.63 -3.04
N MET A 21 -16.07 -43.64 -2.34
CA MET A 21 -16.76 -43.46 -1.06
C MET A 21 -15.79 -43.02 0.04
N ILE A 22 -14.64 -43.68 0.15
CA ILE A 22 -13.60 -43.34 1.13
C ILE A 22 -13.04 -41.94 0.88
N ALA A 23 -12.76 -41.60 -0.38
CA ALA A 23 -12.29 -40.27 -0.74
C ALA A 23 -13.36 -39.19 -0.48
N SER A 24 -14.64 -39.49 -0.72
CA SER A 24 -15.73 -38.57 -0.37
C SER A 24 -15.85 -38.33 1.13
N ALA A 25 -15.70 -39.38 1.95
CA ALA A 25 -15.66 -39.27 3.40
C ALA A 25 -14.46 -38.44 3.88
N LEU A 26 -13.26 -38.71 3.36
CA LEU A 26 -12.04 -37.95 3.63
C LEU A 26 -12.15 -36.48 3.23
N VAL A 27 -12.76 -36.18 2.09
CA VAL A 27 -12.99 -34.78 1.65
C VAL A 27 -13.97 -34.08 2.59
N ASN A 28 -15.04 -34.76 3.02
CA ASN A 28 -15.98 -34.19 3.98
C ASN A 28 -15.31 -33.94 5.35
N ASP A 29 -14.49 -34.86 5.83
CA ASP A 29 -13.75 -34.69 7.09
C ASP A 29 -12.64 -33.64 6.98
N GLN A 30 -11.93 -33.56 5.84
CA GLN A 30 -11.04 -32.44 5.55
C GLN A 30 -11.80 -31.11 5.52
N GLY A 31 -13.04 -31.08 5.05
CA GLY A 31 -13.91 -29.90 5.10
C GLY A 31 -14.30 -29.50 6.54
N ARG A 32 -14.34 -30.45 7.48
CA ARG A 32 -14.60 -30.20 8.91
C ARG A 32 -13.35 -29.70 9.66
N VAL A 33 -12.17 -30.22 9.31
CA VAL A 33 -10.89 -29.79 9.89
C VAL A 33 -10.37 -28.50 9.25
N SER A 34 -10.69 -28.27 7.97
CA SER A 34 -10.34 -27.06 7.22
C SER A 34 -11.61 -26.40 6.68
N VAL A 35 -12.23 -25.57 7.52
CA VAL A 35 -13.48 -24.82 7.25
C VAL A 35 -13.44 -24.05 5.91
N ASN A 36 -12.24 -23.74 5.40
CA ASN A 36 -12.02 -22.97 4.17
C ASN A 36 -11.70 -23.79 2.90
N ARG A 37 -11.65 -25.13 2.95
CA ARG A 37 -11.41 -25.97 1.74
C ARG A 37 -12.71 -26.35 1.01
N ASN A 38 -13.85 -26.16 1.68
CA ASN A 38 -15.18 -26.60 1.24
C ASN A 38 -15.76 -25.88 0.01
N LYS A 39 -15.13 -24.82 -0.51
CA LYS A 39 -15.75 -23.98 -1.56
C LYS A 39 -15.19 -24.10 -2.98
N THR A 40 -14.06 -24.76 -3.22
CA THR A 40 -13.38 -24.56 -4.52
C THR A 40 -12.75 -25.78 -5.18
N ALA A 41 -12.24 -26.76 -4.43
CA ALA A 41 -11.65 -27.95 -5.06
C ALA A 41 -12.75 -28.87 -5.59
N SER A 42 -12.73 -29.21 -6.88
CA SER A 42 -13.71 -30.13 -7.45
C SER A 42 -13.66 -31.46 -6.69
N LYS A 43 -14.80 -31.90 -6.13
CA LYS A 43 -14.91 -33.18 -5.40
C LYS A 43 -14.64 -34.40 -6.29
N ALA A 44 -14.66 -34.20 -7.62
CA ALA A 44 -14.53 -35.26 -8.62
C ALA A 44 -13.13 -35.86 -8.75
N MET A 45 -12.07 -35.14 -8.35
CA MET A 45 -10.68 -35.57 -8.59
C MET A 45 -9.97 -36.17 -7.36
N PHE A 46 -10.71 -36.61 -6.34
CA PHE A 46 -10.18 -37.37 -5.18
C PHE A 46 -8.93 -36.77 -4.50
N GLY A 47 -8.79 -35.43 -4.49
CA GLY A 47 -7.64 -34.75 -3.88
C GLY A 47 -6.47 -34.45 -4.82
N PHE A 48 -6.48 -34.92 -6.07
CA PHE A 48 -5.46 -34.61 -7.08
C PHE A 48 -5.61 -33.24 -7.75
N ASN A 49 -6.51 -32.39 -7.25
CA ASN A 49 -6.75 -31.06 -7.82
C ASN A 49 -5.46 -30.22 -7.90
N LYS A 50 -4.56 -30.33 -6.91
CA LYS A 50 -3.28 -29.61 -6.94
C LYS A 50 -2.35 -30.10 -8.05
N PHE A 51 -2.16 -31.41 -8.17
CA PHE A 51 -1.38 -32.00 -9.27
C PHE A 51 -1.94 -31.61 -10.64
N LEU A 52 -3.28 -31.64 -10.78
CA LEU A 52 -3.93 -31.20 -12.00
C LEU A 52 -3.68 -29.72 -12.29
N ALA A 53 -3.74 -28.86 -11.28
CA ALA A 53 -3.42 -27.44 -11.42
C ALA A 53 -1.97 -27.23 -11.88
N ASP A 54 -1.01 -27.98 -11.35
CA ASP A 54 0.40 -27.93 -11.76
C ASP A 54 0.57 -28.38 -13.23
N VAL A 55 -0.08 -29.47 -13.65
CA VAL A 55 -0.07 -29.93 -15.04
C VAL A 55 -0.70 -28.88 -15.97
N GLN A 56 -1.86 -28.34 -15.59
CA GLN A 56 -2.51 -27.28 -16.35
C GLN A 56 -1.66 -26.02 -16.42
N TRP A 57 -0.92 -25.67 -15.36
CA TRP A 57 0.02 -24.56 -15.37
C TRP A 57 1.17 -24.78 -16.35
N MET A 58 1.77 -25.97 -16.39
CA MET A 58 2.80 -26.29 -17.40
C MET A 58 2.25 -26.16 -18.83
N LEU A 59 1.06 -26.72 -19.09
CA LEU A 59 0.39 -26.61 -20.40
C LEU A 59 0.04 -25.15 -20.74
N PHE A 60 -0.37 -24.37 -19.75
CA PHE A 60 -0.66 -22.95 -19.89
C PHE A 60 0.59 -22.15 -20.27
N ILE A 61 1.72 -22.38 -19.60
CA ILE A 61 2.99 -21.73 -19.92
C ILE A 61 3.46 -22.10 -21.33
N ASN A 62 3.36 -23.38 -21.71
CA ASN A 62 3.71 -23.82 -23.06
C ASN A 62 2.81 -23.18 -24.13
N TYR A 63 1.49 -23.11 -23.89
CA TYR A 63 0.56 -22.43 -24.78
C TYR A 63 0.93 -20.94 -24.91
N CYS A 64 1.20 -20.26 -23.79
CA CYS A 64 1.60 -18.86 -23.80
C CYS A 64 2.95 -18.63 -24.50
N GLY A 65 3.86 -19.59 -24.45
CA GLY A 65 5.12 -19.56 -25.21
C GLY A 65 4.94 -19.83 -26.71
N SER A 66 3.82 -20.45 -27.12
CA SER A 66 3.51 -20.71 -28.53
C SER A 66 2.76 -19.59 -29.24
N ILE A 67 2.29 -18.58 -28.50
CA ILE A 67 1.59 -17.42 -29.06
C ILE A 67 2.51 -16.19 -29.03
N ASP A 68 2.49 -15.39 -30.10
CA ASP A 68 3.36 -14.20 -30.18
C ASP A 68 2.99 -13.14 -29.13
N SER A 69 1.69 -12.95 -28.89
CA SER A 69 1.19 -11.99 -27.91
C SER A 69 -0.26 -12.27 -27.53
N ILE A 70 -0.68 -11.75 -26.38
CA ILE A 70 -2.09 -11.76 -25.96
C ILE A 70 -2.84 -10.63 -26.67
N LYS A 71 -3.89 -10.99 -27.39
CA LYS A 71 -4.75 -10.13 -28.22
C LYS A 71 -6.22 -10.41 -27.87
N ASP A 72 -7.12 -9.59 -28.41
CA ASP A 72 -8.56 -9.71 -28.13
C ASP A 72 -9.14 -11.08 -28.56
N GLN A 73 -8.50 -11.75 -29.54
CA GLN A 73 -8.90 -13.05 -30.05
C GLN A 73 -8.58 -14.23 -29.12
N ASN A 74 -7.53 -14.13 -28.30
CA ASN A 74 -7.05 -15.24 -27.46
C ASN A 74 -7.11 -14.95 -25.95
N VAL A 75 -7.36 -13.70 -25.54
CA VAL A 75 -7.38 -13.31 -24.12
C VAL A 75 -8.42 -14.10 -23.31
N ASP A 76 -9.56 -14.44 -23.90
CA ASP A 76 -10.59 -15.24 -23.25
C ASP A 76 -10.16 -16.69 -23.03
N GLU A 77 -9.43 -17.27 -23.98
CA GLU A 77 -8.85 -18.61 -23.83
C GLU A 77 -7.80 -18.62 -22.72
N VAL A 78 -6.89 -17.63 -22.71
CA VAL A 78 -5.87 -17.46 -21.68
C VAL A 78 -6.52 -17.31 -20.31
N TYR A 79 -7.55 -16.47 -20.20
CA TYR A 79 -8.32 -16.29 -18.96
C TYR A 79 -8.99 -17.58 -18.51
N ASN A 80 -9.66 -18.31 -19.41
CA ASN A 80 -10.37 -19.55 -19.07
C ASN A 80 -9.40 -20.64 -18.58
N ARG A 81 -8.23 -20.77 -19.21
CA ARG A 81 -7.17 -21.67 -18.75
C ARG A 81 -6.69 -21.31 -17.35
N LEU A 82 -6.48 -20.02 -17.10
CA LEU A 82 -6.07 -19.51 -15.80
C LEU A 82 -7.14 -19.73 -14.71
N ALA A 83 -8.40 -19.45 -15.02
CA ALA A 83 -9.53 -19.68 -14.13
C ALA A 83 -9.70 -21.18 -13.79
N ALA A 84 -9.45 -22.08 -14.75
CA ALA A 84 -9.47 -23.52 -14.52
C ALA A 84 -8.36 -23.97 -13.55
N ILE A 85 -7.15 -23.42 -13.69
CA ILE A 85 -6.03 -23.67 -12.77
C ILE A 85 -6.40 -23.21 -11.36
N LEU A 86 -6.91 -21.98 -11.21
CA LEU A 86 -7.27 -21.39 -9.93
C LEU A 86 -8.51 -22.03 -9.28
N LYS A 87 -9.39 -22.62 -10.08
CA LYS A 87 -10.49 -23.47 -9.58
C LYS A 87 -9.93 -24.74 -8.94
N ASN A 88 -8.91 -25.34 -9.54
CA ASN A 88 -8.29 -26.57 -9.03
C ASN A 88 -7.37 -26.30 -7.83
N ASP A 89 -6.55 -25.24 -7.88
CA ASP A 89 -5.72 -24.77 -6.77
C ASP A 89 -5.92 -23.26 -6.54
N PRO A 90 -6.84 -22.87 -5.64
CA PRO A 90 -7.06 -21.47 -5.27
C PRO A 90 -5.88 -20.82 -4.55
N ASP A 91 -4.89 -21.60 -4.10
CA ASP A 91 -3.70 -21.11 -3.40
C ASP A 91 -2.51 -20.93 -4.34
N PHE A 92 -2.71 -21.16 -5.64
CA PHE A 92 -1.66 -21.07 -6.64
C PHE A 92 -1.24 -19.61 -6.88
N GLN A 93 -0.37 -19.09 -6.01
CA GLN A 93 0.08 -17.69 -6.01
C GLN A 93 0.59 -17.22 -7.37
N LYS A 94 1.38 -18.06 -8.06
CA LYS A 94 1.95 -17.71 -9.37
C LYS A 94 0.90 -17.51 -10.45
N ALA A 95 -0.20 -18.27 -10.42
CA ALA A 95 -1.30 -18.08 -11.35
C ALA A 95 -1.95 -16.70 -11.16
N TYR A 96 -2.15 -16.23 -9.91
CA TYR A 96 -2.60 -14.86 -9.68
C TYR A 96 -1.56 -13.82 -10.12
N GLU A 97 -0.32 -13.93 -9.66
CA GLU A 97 0.72 -12.92 -9.92
C GLU A 97 1.03 -12.77 -11.41
N ILE A 98 1.34 -13.89 -12.07
CA ILE A 98 1.80 -13.90 -13.46
C ILE A 98 0.60 -13.90 -14.40
N GLY A 99 -0.36 -14.79 -14.16
CA GLY A 99 -1.50 -14.96 -15.07
C GLY A 99 -2.38 -13.70 -15.17
N ALA A 100 -2.63 -13.00 -14.05
CA ALA A 100 -3.38 -11.75 -14.10
C ALA A 100 -2.61 -10.64 -14.84
N LEU A 101 -1.28 -10.55 -14.65
CA LEU A 101 -0.45 -9.59 -15.37
C LEU A 101 -0.48 -9.85 -16.89
N MET A 102 -0.45 -11.11 -17.32
CA MET A 102 -0.48 -11.49 -18.74
C MET A 102 -1.74 -10.98 -19.45
N ILE A 103 -2.90 -11.08 -18.80
CA ILE A 103 -4.16 -10.60 -19.39
C ILE A 103 -4.46 -9.13 -19.08
N SER A 104 -3.69 -8.49 -18.18
CA SER A 104 -4.03 -7.18 -17.61
C SER A 104 -4.20 -6.05 -18.62
N ILE A 105 -3.57 -6.13 -19.80
CA ILE A 105 -3.68 -5.09 -20.83
C ILE A 105 -4.96 -5.28 -21.66
N LYS A 106 -5.33 -6.53 -21.95
CA LYS A 106 -6.44 -6.86 -22.85
C LYS A 106 -7.75 -7.14 -22.12
N ALA A 107 -7.69 -7.70 -20.92
CA ALA A 107 -8.81 -7.98 -20.04
C ALA A 107 -8.49 -7.54 -18.60
N SER A 108 -8.31 -6.23 -18.43
CA SER A 108 -7.92 -5.60 -17.16
C SER A 108 -8.93 -5.82 -16.03
N ASP A 109 -10.23 -5.83 -16.35
CA ASP A 109 -11.32 -6.12 -15.41
C ASP A 109 -11.23 -7.55 -14.87
N LYS A 110 -11.09 -8.52 -15.78
CA LYS A 110 -10.89 -9.93 -15.43
C LYS A 110 -9.62 -10.15 -14.62
N ALA A 111 -8.53 -9.46 -14.96
CA ALA A 111 -7.28 -9.51 -14.19
C ALA A 111 -7.49 -9.06 -12.74
N VAL A 112 -8.19 -7.94 -12.54
CA VAL A 112 -8.49 -7.41 -11.19
C VAL A 112 -9.42 -8.36 -10.43
N GLU A 113 -10.40 -8.98 -11.10
CA GLU A 113 -11.27 -9.98 -10.48
C GLU A 113 -10.50 -11.20 -9.97
N LEU A 114 -9.58 -11.74 -10.77
CA LEU A 114 -8.69 -12.82 -10.33
C LEU A 114 -7.83 -12.39 -9.15
N LEU A 115 -7.22 -11.20 -9.22
CA LEU A 115 -6.38 -10.70 -8.13
C LEU A 115 -7.19 -10.40 -6.86
N LYS A 116 -8.47 -9.99 -6.98
CA LYS A 116 -9.38 -9.85 -5.84
C LYS A 116 -9.66 -11.20 -5.20
N GLN A 117 -9.92 -12.24 -6.00
CA GLN A 117 -10.08 -13.60 -5.50
C GLN A 117 -8.84 -14.06 -4.72
N GLY A 118 -7.64 -13.83 -5.26
CA GLY A 118 -6.39 -14.16 -4.55
C GLY A 118 -6.19 -13.31 -3.29
N THR A 119 -6.59 -12.03 -3.32
CA THR A 119 -6.52 -11.14 -2.16
C THR A 119 -7.44 -11.62 -1.04
N ASP A 120 -8.65 -12.05 -1.36
CA ASP A 120 -9.64 -12.52 -0.39
C ASP A 120 -9.34 -13.91 0.16
N ASN A 121 -8.42 -14.66 -0.46
CA ASN A 121 -8.02 -15.98 0.01
C ASN A 121 -7.24 -15.87 1.33
N PRO A 122 -7.75 -16.40 2.47
CA PRO A 122 -7.07 -16.32 3.75
C PRO A 122 -5.70 -17.01 3.78
N ARG A 123 -5.50 -18.04 2.94
CA ARG A 123 -4.22 -18.77 2.84
C ARG A 123 -3.14 -17.98 2.11
N LEU A 124 -3.53 -16.93 1.40
CA LEU A 124 -2.64 -15.99 0.71
C LEU A 124 -2.53 -14.65 1.45
N SER A 125 -2.95 -14.60 2.72
CA SER A 125 -2.95 -13.38 3.55
C SER A 125 -1.57 -12.78 3.78
N THR A 126 -0.48 -13.54 3.64
CA THR A 126 0.90 -13.04 3.74
C THR A 126 1.44 -12.53 2.41
N ASN A 127 0.78 -12.83 1.28
CA ASN A 127 1.20 -12.37 -0.02
C ASN A 127 0.68 -10.95 -0.26
N TRP A 128 1.59 -9.97 -0.16
CA TRP A 128 1.30 -8.56 -0.44
C TRP A 128 1.29 -8.22 -1.93
N LYS A 129 1.92 -9.04 -2.78
CA LYS A 129 2.06 -8.77 -4.22
C LYS A 129 0.72 -8.85 -4.91
N ILE A 130 -0.12 -9.83 -4.57
CA ILE A 130 -1.45 -10.00 -5.17
C ILE A 130 -2.31 -8.72 -5.03
N PRO A 131 -2.54 -8.17 -3.82
CA PRO A 131 -3.29 -6.92 -3.70
C PRO A 131 -2.55 -5.73 -4.33
N PHE A 132 -1.22 -5.68 -4.27
CA PHE A 132 -0.47 -4.61 -4.94
C PHE A 132 -0.71 -4.60 -6.45
N LEU A 133 -0.62 -5.77 -7.10
CA LEU A 133 -0.88 -5.93 -8.52
C LEU A 133 -2.32 -5.56 -8.88
N ALA A 134 -3.30 -5.90 -8.02
CA ALA A 134 -4.69 -5.51 -8.25
C ALA A 134 -4.84 -3.99 -8.31
N GLY A 135 -4.29 -3.27 -7.33
CA GLY A 135 -4.29 -1.81 -7.30
C GLY A 135 -3.55 -1.21 -8.50
N PHE A 136 -2.42 -1.81 -8.89
CA PHE A 136 -1.64 -1.39 -10.05
C PHE A 136 -2.42 -1.52 -11.35
N VAL A 137 -3.01 -2.69 -11.63
CA VAL A 137 -3.81 -2.92 -12.84
C VAL A 137 -5.04 -2.01 -12.87
N MET A 138 -5.69 -1.78 -11.73
CA MET A 138 -6.81 -0.83 -11.64
C MET A 138 -6.42 0.59 -12.03
N ASN A 139 -5.27 1.08 -11.58
CA ASN A 139 -4.86 2.47 -11.85
C ASN A 139 -4.27 2.65 -13.26
N HIS A 140 -3.64 1.63 -13.82
CA HIS A 140 -2.87 1.77 -15.07
C HIS A 140 -3.56 1.17 -16.30
N ASN A 141 -4.38 0.14 -16.13
CA ASN A 141 -4.88 -0.64 -17.27
C ASN A 141 -6.40 -0.63 -17.39
N VAL A 142 -7.14 -0.48 -16.29
CA VAL A 142 -8.60 -0.42 -16.34
C VAL A 142 -9.05 0.93 -16.92
N PRO A 143 -9.81 0.94 -18.03
CA PRO A 143 -10.36 2.18 -18.59
C PRO A 143 -11.28 2.91 -17.60
N LYS A 144 -11.23 4.25 -17.60
CA LYS A 144 -11.97 5.09 -16.62
C LYS A 144 -13.48 4.86 -16.66
N ASP A 145 -14.04 4.57 -17.83
CA ASP A 145 -15.46 4.26 -18.05
C ASP A 145 -15.89 2.92 -17.43
N LYS A 146 -14.97 1.94 -17.32
CA LYS A 146 -15.23 0.64 -16.69
C LYS A 146 -14.95 0.62 -15.19
N LEU A 147 -14.10 1.54 -14.71
CA LEU A 147 -13.61 1.53 -13.33
C LEU A 147 -14.74 1.59 -12.30
N GLY A 148 -15.74 2.46 -12.50
CA GLY A 148 -16.87 2.60 -11.57
C GLY A 148 -17.70 1.32 -11.44
N ALA A 149 -18.02 0.67 -12.57
CA ALA A 149 -18.75 -0.59 -12.59
C ALA A 149 -17.95 -1.72 -11.93
N LEU A 150 -16.64 -1.80 -12.22
CA LEU A 150 -15.75 -2.78 -11.60
C LEU A 150 -15.69 -2.60 -10.08
N ILE A 151 -15.48 -1.38 -9.58
CA ILE A 151 -15.48 -1.07 -8.15
C ILE A 151 -16.81 -1.48 -7.51
N GLY A 152 -17.95 -1.18 -8.16
CA GLY A 152 -19.27 -1.59 -7.67
C GLY A 152 -19.42 -3.12 -7.58
N LYS A 153 -18.89 -3.85 -8.57
CA LYS A 153 -18.93 -5.31 -8.62
C LYS A 153 -18.07 -5.96 -7.53
N ILE A 154 -16.82 -5.53 -7.39
CA ILE A 154 -15.84 -6.17 -6.47
C ILE A 154 -15.80 -5.53 -5.08
N LYS A 155 -16.48 -4.39 -4.89
CA LYS A 155 -16.54 -3.59 -3.65
C LYS A 155 -15.15 -3.22 -3.10
N ALA A 156 -14.19 -3.00 -3.99
CA ALA A 156 -12.83 -2.61 -3.65
C ALA A 156 -12.30 -1.65 -4.71
N ASP A 157 -11.63 -0.60 -4.26
CA ASP A 157 -10.90 0.35 -5.11
C ASP A 157 -9.38 0.14 -4.97
N SER A 158 -8.60 0.86 -5.79
CA SER A 158 -7.14 0.77 -5.76
C SER A 158 -6.55 1.15 -4.39
N HIS A 159 -7.17 2.10 -3.68
CA HIS A 159 -6.79 2.44 -2.32
C HIS A 159 -6.91 1.25 -1.37
N TRP A 160 -8.04 0.53 -1.37
CA TRP A 160 -8.22 -0.67 -0.55
C TRP A 160 -7.17 -1.74 -0.87
N PHE A 161 -6.86 -1.93 -2.15
CA PHE A 161 -5.84 -2.88 -2.58
C PHE A 161 -4.43 -2.49 -2.09
N PHE A 162 -4.00 -1.25 -2.28
CA PHE A 162 -2.70 -0.79 -1.81
C PHE A 162 -2.60 -0.76 -0.28
N GLU A 163 -3.68 -0.44 0.42
CA GLU A 163 -3.73 -0.49 1.87
C GLU A 163 -3.59 -1.94 2.36
N THR A 164 -4.30 -2.87 1.71
CA THR A 164 -4.17 -4.31 1.99
C THR A 164 -2.75 -4.81 1.72
N ALA A 165 -2.13 -4.40 0.62
CA ALA A 165 -0.75 -4.73 0.32
C ALA A 165 0.22 -4.19 1.38
N ALA A 166 0.04 -2.94 1.81
CA ALA A 166 0.87 -2.32 2.86
C ALA A 166 0.73 -3.08 4.20
N LYS A 167 -0.49 -3.49 4.56
CA LYS A 167 -0.77 -4.31 5.77
C LYS A 167 -0.07 -5.66 5.76
N ARG A 168 0.06 -6.27 4.57
CA ARG A 168 0.66 -7.60 4.40
C ARG A 168 2.17 -7.58 4.22
N SER A 169 2.73 -6.43 3.85
CA SER A 169 4.17 -6.24 3.65
C SER A 169 4.80 -5.88 5.00
N SER A 170 5.72 -6.70 5.50
CA SER A 170 6.41 -6.46 6.78
C SER A 170 7.93 -6.67 6.62
N PRO A 171 8.74 -5.60 6.62
CA PRO A 171 8.33 -4.19 6.60
C PRO A 171 7.67 -3.80 5.27
N PRO A 172 6.79 -2.78 5.25
CA PRO A 172 6.16 -2.31 4.01
C PRO A 172 7.17 -1.79 2.98
N GLU A 173 7.06 -2.32 1.76
CA GLU A 173 7.91 -1.93 0.64
C GLU A 173 7.70 -0.45 0.23
N PRO A 174 8.77 0.32 -0.06
CA PRO A 174 8.65 1.76 -0.37
C PRO A 174 7.74 2.08 -1.56
N HIS A 175 7.70 1.21 -2.57
CA HIS A 175 6.86 1.39 -3.76
C HIS A 175 5.38 1.10 -3.48
N VAL A 176 5.07 0.19 -2.55
CA VAL A 176 3.69 -0.06 -2.07
C VAL A 176 3.17 1.18 -1.36
N ILE A 177 3.96 1.74 -0.44
CA ILE A 177 3.62 2.97 0.27
C ILE A 177 3.45 4.14 -0.70
N SER A 178 4.35 4.29 -1.67
CA SER A 178 4.22 5.35 -2.70
C SER A 178 2.93 5.21 -3.51
N SER A 179 2.50 3.98 -3.83
CA SER A 179 1.28 3.73 -4.61
C SER A 179 0.03 3.97 -3.77
N LEU A 180 0.05 3.57 -2.49
CA LEU A 180 -1.01 3.91 -1.53
C LEU A 180 -1.21 5.42 -1.41
N MET A 181 -0.12 6.19 -1.28
CA MET A 181 -0.21 7.65 -1.17
C MET A 181 -0.74 8.30 -2.45
N ARG A 182 -0.42 7.77 -3.62
CA ARG A 182 -1.01 8.22 -4.89
C ARG A 182 -2.50 7.92 -4.97
N ALA A 183 -2.94 6.73 -4.56
CA ALA A 183 -4.37 6.40 -4.52
C ALA A 183 -5.14 7.27 -3.50
N LYS A 184 -4.53 7.63 -2.37
CA LYS A 184 -5.09 8.63 -1.45
C LYS A 184 -5.19 10.02 -2.10
N ALA A 185 -4.13 10.44 -2.81
CA ALA A 185 -4.10 11.71 -3.52
C ALA A 185 -5.19 11.82 -4.59
N GLU A 186 -5.43 10.75 -5.36
CA GLU A 186 -6.48 10.69 -6.39
C GLU A 186 -7.87 10.98 -5.81
N LYS A 187 -8.17 10.49 -4.59
CA LYS A 187 -9.43 10.76 -3.90
C LYS A 187 -9.61 12.21 -3.46
N LEU A 188 -8.51 12.96 -3.37
CA LEU A 188 -8.49 14.36 -2.97
C LEU A 188 -8.51 15.32 -4.19
N LEU A 189 -8.26 14.82 -5.40
CA LEU A 189 -8.28 15.64 -6.61
C LEU A 189 -9.63 16.34 -6.78
N ASN A 190 -9.58 17.61 -7.19
CA ASN A 190 -10.74 18.48 -7.41
C ASN A 190 -11.66 18.68 -6.19
N LYS A 191 -11.17 18.36 -4.98
CA LYS A 191 -11.89 18.61 -3.72
C LYS A 191 -11.26 19.74 -2.93
N LYS A 192 -12.10 20.38 -2.11
CA LYS A 192 -11.65 21.23 -1.01
C LYS A 192 -11.10 20.32 0.09
N TRP A 193 -9.82 20.49 0.44
CA TRP A 193 -9.17 19.65 1.45
C TRP A 193 -9.34 20.20 2.86
N LYS A 194 -9.10 21.51 3.04
CA LYS A 194 -9.29 22.25 4.29
C LYS A 194 -9.94 23.60 4.01
N GLU A 195 -10.23 24.35 5.07
CA GLU A 195 -10.67 25.73 4.94
C GLU A 195 -9.64 26.53 4.12
N ASN A 196 -10.10 27.18 3.06
CA ASN A 196 -9.27 27.97 2.12
C ASN A 196 -8.16 27.19 1.38
N ILE A 197 -8.29 25.86 1.25
CA ILE A 197 -7.36 25.04 0.44
C ILE A 197 -8.15 24.15 -0.53
N THR A 198 -8.10 24.53 -1.80
CA THR A 198 -8.54 23.71 -2.93
C THR A 198 -7.33 23.09 -3.63
N ILE A 199 -7.41 21.79 -3.91
CA ILE A 199 -6.31 21.06 -4.56
C ILE A 199 -6.22 21.43 -6.04
N VAL A 200 -5.02 21.79 -6.48
CA VAL A 200 -4.78 22.39 -7.80
C VAL A 200 -4.20 21.43 -8.83
N ASN A 201 -3.50 20.37 -8.39
CA ASN A 201 -2.94 19.34 -9.25
C ASN A 201 -2.59 18.08 -8.44
N GLU A 202 -2.17 17.01 -9.12
CA GLU A 202 -1.79 15.72 -8.54
C GLU A 202 -0.65 15.82 -7.54
N LYS A 203 0.37 16.65 -7.80
CA LYS A 203 1.49 16.83 -6.86
C LYS A 203 1.03 17.49 -5.57
N HIS A 204 0.13 18.48 -5.67
CA HIS A 204 -0.49 19.12 -4.52
C HIS A 204 -1.36 18.12 -3.74
N ALA A 205 -2.17 17.33 -4.44
CA ALA A 205 -2.97 16.27 -3.81
C ALA A 205 -2.11 15.26 -3.06
N LEU A 206 -0.97 14.88 -3.64
CA LEU A 206 0.00 13.97 -3.02
C LEU A 206 0.60 14.56 -1.75
N LEU A 207 0.98 15.84 -1.76
CA LEU A 207 1.44 16.52 -0.54
C LEU A 207 0.37 16.51 0.55
N CYS A 208 -0.89 16.83 0.22
CA CYS A 208 -2.00 16.79 1.18
C CYS A 208 -2.20 15.39 1.77
N ALA A 209 -2.14 14.34 0.95
CA ALA A 209 -2.23 12.96 1.41
C ALA A 209 -1.12 12.58 2.39
N TRP A 210 0.12 13.02 2.13
CA TRP A 210 1.24 12.82 3.06
C TRP A 210 1.04 13.59 4.37
N ILE A 211 0.52 14.82 4.31
CA ILE A 211 0.26 15.63 5.52
C ILE A 211 -0.80 14.96 6.39
N ASP A 212 -1.92 14.50 5.81
CA ASP A 212 -2.98 13.83 6.56
C ASP A 212 -2.46 12.56 7.25
N GLU A 213 -1.67 11.75 6.54
CA GLU A 213 -1.07 10.55 7.12
C GLU A 213 -0.12 10.87 8.28
N ALA A 214 0.70 11.90 8.10
CA ALA A 214 1.66 12.33 9.09
C ALA A 214 0.99 12.86 10.36
N LEU A 215 -0.09 13.64 10.21
CA LEU A 215 -0.89 14.15 11.33
C LEU A 215 -1.64 13.03 12.06
N ASN A 216 -2.19 12.06 11.34
CA ASN A 216 -2.86 10.92 11.95
C ASN A 216 -1.90 10.09 12.79
N ALA A 217 -0.68 9.85 12.28
CA ALA A 217 0.34 9.13 13.04
C ALA A 217 0.86 9.90 14.27
N SER A 218 0.94 11.24 14.22
CA SER A 218 1.34 12.02 15.39
C SER A 218 0.33 11.95 16.53
N LYS A 219 -0.98 11.86 16.23
CA LYS A 219 -2.03 11.71 17.25
C LYS A 219 -1.92 10.38 17.99
N VAL A 220 -1.62 9.31 17.27
CA VAL A 220 -1.44 7.96 17.82
C VAL A 220 -0.26 7.92 18.79
N ARG A 221 0.85 8.60 18.48
CA ARG A 221 2.02 8.70 19.37
C ARG A 221 1.74 9.49 20.66
N MET A 222 0.71 10.33 20.68
CA MET A 222 0.31 11.11 21.85
C MET A 222 -0.74 10.40 22.72
N GLY A 223 -1.02 9.11 22.47
CA GLY A 223 -1.92 8.31 23.30
C GLY A 223 -3.40 8.72 23.20
N THR A 224 -3.80 9.38 22.11
CA THR A 224 -5.18 9.87 21.91
C THR A 224 -6.09 8.92 21.12
N ASP A 225 -5.55 7.80 20.59
CA ASP A 225 -6.33 6.74 19.95
C ASP A 225 -5.55 5.40 20.02
N ASP A 226 -6.10 4.40 20.71
CA ASP A 226 -5.51 3.05 20.87
C ASP A 226 -5.58 2.16 19.60
N SER A 227 -6.09 2.69 18.48
CA SER A 227 -6.42 1.88 17.29
C SER A 227 -5.60 2.17 16.01
N GLY A 228 -4.62 3.09 16.06
CA GLY A 228 -4.06 3.68 14.84
C GLY A 228 -2.62 3.34 14.48
N TYR A 229 -2.21 2.06 14.34
CA TYR A 229 -0.88 1.79 13.77
C TYR A 229 -0.81 2.31 12.32
N SER A 230 -0.13 3.45 12.11
CA SER A 230 0.15 3.95 10.76
C SER A 230 1.30 3.17 10.15
N ILE A 231 0.93 2.29 9.23
CA ILE A 231 1.82 1.45 8.41
C ILE A 231 2.74 2.33 7.55
N VAL A 232 2.30 3.52 7.18
CA VAL A 232 3.07 4.45 6.36
C VAL A 232 4.21 5.06 7.18
N VAL A 233 3.93 5.50 8.40
CA VAL A 233 4.93 6.18 9.24
C VAL A 233 5.97 5.24 9.80
N SER A 234 5.63 3.97 10.05
CA SER A 234 6.63 2.96 10.45
C SER A 234 7.59 2.58 9.32
N SER A 235 7.19 2.80 8.07
CA SER A 235 7.94 2.31 6.89
C SER A 235 8.79 3.37 6.21
N VAL A 236 8.49 4.65 6.45
CA VAL A 236 9.20 5.77 5.83
C VAL A 236 10.19 6.34 6.84
N LYS A 237 11.45 5.89 6.74
CA LYS A 237 12.56 6.32 7.62
C LYS A 237 12.70 7.85 7.71
N ASP A 238 12.40 8.59 6.62
CA ASP A 238 12.53 10.06 6.55
C ASP A 238 11.26 10.74 6.00
N MET A 239 10.12 10.53 6.65
CA MET A 239 8.84 11.09 6.20
C MET A 239 8.86 12.63 6.17
N ASN A 240 9.49 13.26 7.17
CA ASN A 240 9.69 14.71 7.21
C ASN A 240 10.41 15.21 5.96
N GLN A 241 11.51 14.56 5.58
CA GLN A 241 12.29 14.95 4.41
C GLN A 241 11.48 14.82 3.12
N LYS A 242 10.70 13.73 2.95
CA LYS A 242 9.83 13.57 1.79
C LYS A 242 8.76 14.67 1.70
N ILE A 243 8.11 14.98 2.81
CA ILE A 243 7.08 16.04 2.86
C ILE A 243 7.70 17.40 2.53
N LEU A 244 8.85 17.73 3.13
CA LEU A 244 9.56 18.98 2.89
C LEU A 244 10.05 19.10 1.44
N GLN A 245 10.58 18.03 0.85
CA GLN A 245 11.00 18.02 -0.56
C GLN A 245 9.81 18.24 -1.51
N GLN A 246 8.67 17.59 -1.26
CA GLN A 246 7.46 17.79 -2.07
C GLN A 246 6.92 19.22 -1.92
N ALA A 247 6.90 19.75 -0.70
CA ALA A 247 6.49 21.13 -0.43
C ALA A 247 7.43 22.16 -1.10
N ALA A 248 8.74 21.96 -1.03
CA ALA A 248 9.73 22.81 -1.69
C ALA A 248 9.57 22.80 -3.21
N ASN A 249 9.39 21.61 -3.80
CA ASN A 249 9.15 21.46 -5.23
C ASN A 249 7.84 22.13 -5.67
N LEU A 250 6.77 22.03 -4.88
CA LEU A 250 5.51 22.70 -5.17
C LEU A 250 5.65 24.22 -5.07
N LYS A 251 6.32 24.74 -4.03
CA LYS A 251 6.59 26.17 -3.88
C LYS A 251 7.41 26.72 -5.05
N LYS A 252 8.38 25.97 -5.54
CA LYS A 252 9.20 26.36 -6.70
C LYS A 252 8.40 26.40 -8.00
N ASN A 253 7.54 25.41 -8.22
CA ASN A 253 6.76 25.28 -9.46
C ASN A 253 5.51 26.18 -9.49
N TYR A 254 5.00 26.56 -8.31
CA TYR A 254 3.77 27.34 -8.14
C TYR A 254 3.96 28.42 -7.06
N PRO A 255 4.88 29.38 -7.24
CA PRO A 255 5.28 30.33 -6.20
C PRO A 255 4.14 31.25 -5.74
N ASP A 256 3.26 31.66 -6.66
CA ASP A 256 2.18 32.62 -6.39
C ASP A 256 0.81 31.95 -6.15
N ASN A 257 0.77 30.60 -6.12
CA ASN A 257 -0.50 29.90 -5.95
C ASN A 257 -0.93 29.89 -4.48
N GLN A 258 -1.96 30.67 -4.16
CA GLN A 258 -2.44 30.81 -2.78
C GLN A 258 -2.82 29.48 -2.13
N ASN A 259 -3.39 28.52 -2.87
CA ASN A 259 -3.74 27.20 -2.30
C ASN A 259 -2.48 26.41 -1.90
N VAL A 260 -1.42 26.46 -2.72
CA VAL A 260 -0.13 25.82 -2.40
C VAL A 260 0.52 26.49 -1.19
N LEU A 261 0.52 27.82 -1.15
CA LEU A 261 1.06 28.59 -0.02
C LEU A 261 0.28 28.31 1.27
N ASN A 262 -1.06 28.25 1.21
CA ASN A 262 -1.91 27.90 2.33
C ASN A 262 -1.65 26.46 2.83
N THR A 263 -1.44 25.50 1.93
CA THR A 263 -1.05 24.12 2.30
C THR A 263 0.29 24.08 3.00
N ILE A 264 1.28 24.84 2.52
CA ILE A 264 2.60 24.93 3.17
C ILE A 264 2.47 25.60 4.54
N ALA A 265 1.67 26.65 4.66
CA ALA A 265 1.40 27.30 5.94
C ALA A 265 0.71 26.33 6.93
N TYR A 266 -0.27 25.55 6.46
CA TYR A 266 -0.94 24.52 7.24
C TYR A 266 0.05 23.43 7.70
N LEU A 267 0.92 22.95 6.81
CA LEU A 267 1.99 22.00 7.12
C LEU A 267 2.90 22.54 8.26
N LYS A 268 3.34 23.80 8.16
CA LYS A 268 4.20 24.44 9.17
C LYS A 268 3.50 24.52 10.53
N ALA A 269 2.25 24.96 10.54
CA ALA A 269 1.49 25.20 11.78
C ALA A 269 1.12 23.91 12.52
N ASN A 270 0.79 22.83 11.78
CA ASN A 270 0.20 21.63 12.38
C ASN A 270 1.18 20.46 12.52
N TYR A 271 2.12 20.28 11.59
CA TYR A 271 2.99 19.11 11.57
C TYR A 271 4.44 19.43 11.95
N LEU A 272 4.98 20.54 11.45
CA LEU A 272 6.37 20.91 11.67
C LEU A 272 6.59 21.82 12.89
N LYS A 273 5.58 21.97 13.76
CA LYS A 273 5.67 22.83 14.94
C LYS A 273 6.86 22.40 15.83
N GLY A 274 7.81 23.31 16.03
CA GLY A 274 9.02 23.06 16.82
C GLY A 274 10.17 22.37 16.07
N GLN A 275 10.03 22.11 14.77
CA GLN A 275 11.14 21.68 13.91
C GLN A 275 11.85 22.89 13.29
N ASN A 276 13.15 22.76 13.02
CA ASN A 276 13.96 23.84 12.45
C ASN A 276 14.16 23.62 10.94
N PHE A 277 13.55 24.49 10.14
CA PHE A 277 13.63 24.47 8.67
C PHE A 277 13.61 25.90 8.12
N CYS A 278 14.23 26.11 6.96
CA CYS A 278 14.33 27.42 6.34
C CYS A 278 12.96 27.86 5.78
N ASP A 279 12.49 29.06 6.11
CA ASP A 279 11.21 29.57 5.60
C ASP A 279 11.19 29.81 4.09
N ALA A 280 12.35 30.12 3.51
CA ALA A 280 12.51 30.40 2.09
C ALA A 280 12.42 29.12 1.25
N CYS A 281 13.23 28.10 1.56
CA CYS A 281 13.36 26.90 0.72
C CYS A 281 12.86 25.59 1.37
N LEU A 282 12.42 25.64 2.63
CA LEU A 282 11.95 24.48 3.41
C LEU A 282 13.01 23.39 3.67
N ALA A 283 14.30 23.71 3.48
CA ALA A 283 15.40 22.81 3.84
C ALA A 283 15.59 22.77 5.37
N VAL A 284 15.84 21.58 5.91
CA VAL A 284 16.22 21.40 7.31
C VAL A 284 17.63 21.94 7.50
N TYR A 285 17.86 22.67 8.61
CA TYR A 285 19.17 23.20 8.96
C TYR A 285 19.58 22.77 10.37
N GLY A 286 20.89 22.79 10.63
CA GLY A 286 21.49 22.28 11.85
C GLY A 286 21.50 23.31 12.99
N PRO A 287 21.73 22.85 14.24
CA PRO A 287 21.95 23.74 15.37
C PRO A 287 23.17 24.65 15.12
N GLY A 288 23.04 25.94 15.43
CA GLY A 288 24.10 26.93 15.23
C GLY A 288 24.20 27.54 13.83
N ASP A 289 23.47 27.03 12.84
CA ASP A 289 23.47 27.60 11.50
C ASP A 289 22.85 29.01 11.52
N LYS A 290 23.58 29.99 10.97
CA LYS A 290 23.11 31.37 10.79
C LYS A 290 22.46 31.60 9.43
N PHE A 291 22.83 30.77 8.45
CA PHE A 291 22.33 30.80 7.09
C PHE A 291 21.94 29.40 6.64
N CYS A 292 20.88 29.28 5.86
CA CYS A 292 20.49 28.02 5.26
C CYS A 292 21.55 27.55 4.27
N SER A 293 22.08 26.35 4.47
CA SER A 293 23.07 25.73 3.58
C SER A 293 22.57 25.51 2.14
N SER A 294 21.25 25.43 1.94
CA SER A 294 20.66 25.20 0.62
C SER A 294 20.37 26.47 -0.19
N CYS A 295 20.08 27.61 0.47
CA CYS A 295 19.66 28.84 -0.24
C CYS A 295 20.31 30.13 0.26
N GLY A 296 21.18 30.08 1.27
CA GLY A 296 21.88 31.24 1.81
C GLY A 296 21.02 32.23 2.60
N THR A 297 19.71 31.98 2.76
CA THR A 297 18.83 32.87 3.53
C THR A 297 19.16 32.79 5.01
N LYS A 298 19.13 33.92 5.72
CA LYS A 298 19.32 33.97 7.18
C LYS A 298 18.23 33.14 7.88
N VAL A 299 18.62 32.27 8.81
CA VAL A 299 17.72 31.39 9.56
C VAL A 299 17.76 31.70 11.06
N ILE A 300 16.74 31.24 11.80
CA ILE A 300 16.69 31.41 13.24
C ILE A 300 17.66 30.43 13.89
N VAL A 301 18.71 30.95 14.52
CA VAL A 301 19.73 30.13 15.18
C VAL A 301 19.09 29.40 16.37
N PHE A 302 19.28 28.09 16.44
CA PHE A 302 18.82 27.26 17.55
C PHE A 302 19.94 26.36 18.08
N GLY A 303 19.74 25.80 19.28
CA GLY A 303 20.66 24.84 19.87
C GLY A 303 22.05 25.39 20.17
N VAL A 304 22.18 26.71 20.34
CA VAL A 304 23.39 27.37 20.81
C VAL A 304 23.30 27.71 22.30
N CYS A 305 24.44 27.84 22.95
CA CYS A 305 24.56 28.33 24.30
C CYS A 305 24.30 29.84 24.32
N GLU A 306 23.47 30.28 25.26
CA GLU A 306 23.13 31.70 25.42
C GLU A 306 24.34 32.51 25.91
N ASP A 307 25.23 31.89 26.70
CA ASP A 307 26.39 32.57 27.28
C ASP A 307 27.57 32.67 26.31
N CYS A 308 27.86 31.61 25.54
CA CYS A 308 29.07 31.54 24.70
C CYS A 308 28.80 31.35 23.21
N GLY A 309 27.54 31.21 22.78
CA GLY A 309 27.18 31.02 21.37
C GLY A 309 27.58 29.69 20.74
N ALA A 310 28.27 28.80 21.48
CA ALA A 310 28.67 27.48 20.99
C ALA A 310 27.47 26.53 20.85
N VAL A 311 27.51 25.62 19.89
CA VAL A 311 26.46 24.60 19.69
C VAL A 311 26.40 23.67 20.92
N LYS A 312 25.24 23.64 21.58
CA LYS A 312 25.00 22.80 22.76
C LYS A 312 24.98 21.32 22.35
N LYS A 313 25.76 20.49 23.07
CA LYS A 313 25.76 19.03 22.96
C LYS A 313 25.45 18.44 24.34
N GLY A 314 24.18 18.17 24.62
CA GLY A 314 23.71 17.62 25.90
C GLY A 314 23.08 18.66 26.83
N ALA A 315 22.94 18.31 28.12
CA ALA A 315 22.26 19.14 29.12
C ALA A 315 23.05 20.39 29.54
N HIS A 316 24.37 20.36 29.36
CA HIS A 316 25.29 21.46 29.65
C HIS A 316 26.01 21.89 28.37
N CYS A 317 26.43 23.15 28.30
CA CYS A 317 27.31 23.60 27.23
C CYS A 317 28.68 22.93 27.35
N SER A 318 29.13 22.23 26.30
CA SER A 318 30.45 21.60 26.26
C SER A 318 31.61 22.59 26.22
N SER A 319 31.36 23.86 25.91
CA SER A 319 32.40 24.91 25.85
C SER A 319 32.50 25.74 27.13
N CYS A 320 31.40 26.02 27.83
CA CYS A 320 31.41 26.88 29.02
C CYS A 320 30.77 26.26 30.28
N GLY A 321 30.25 25.03 30.22
CA GLY A 321 29.64 24.35 31.36
C GLY A 321 28.24 24.84 31.77
N ALA A 322 27.72 25.90 31.15
CA ALA A 322 26.44 26.49 31.51
C ALA A 322 25.26 25.50 31.43
N PRO A 323 24.38 25.44 32.44
CA PRO A 323 23.19 24.60 32.45
C PRO A 323 22.10 25.10 31.48
N LYS A 324 21.12 24.24 31.18
CA LYS A 324 19.98 24.58 30.32
C LYS A 324 19.13 25.68 30.98
N GLY A 325 19.17 26.91 30.47
CA GLY A 325 18.36 28.02 30.95
C GLY A 325 16.88 27.66 31.05
N ALA A 326 16.28 27.90 32.20
CA ALA A 326 14.83 27.86 32.40
C ALA A 326 14.19 28.99 31.58
N ALA A 327 13.10 28.70 30.89
CA ALA A 327 12.34 29.70 30.12
C ALA A 327 12.04 30.92 31.00
N ALA A 328 12.45 32.11 30.55
CA ALA A 328 12.22 33.36 31.25
C ALA A 328 10.70 33.61 31.41
N ALA A 329 10.25 33.78 32.66
CA ALA A 329 8.92 34.28 32.97
C ALA A 329 8.76 35.72 32.44
N PRO A 330 7.54 36.14 32.04
CA PRO A 330 7.32 37.48 31.48
C PRO A 330 7.63 38.57 32.52
N ALA A 331 8.33 39.62 32.06
CA ALA A 331 8.75 40.74 32.89
C ALA A 331 7.56 41.46 33.57
N PRO A 332 7.66 41.83 34.86
CA PRO A 332 6.62 42.62 35.53
C PRO A 332 6.61 44.05 34.97
N LYS A 333 5.38 44.57 34.75
CA LYS A 333 5.14 45.94 34.30
C LYS A 333 5.76 46.95 35.28
N ALA A 334 6.51 47.92 34.77
CA ALA A 334 7.05 49.03 35.55
C ALA A 334 5.91 49.85 36.15
N ALA A 335 5.92 50.01 37.47
CA ALA A 335 5.04 50.93 38.18
C ALA A 335 5.55 52.37 38.01
N GLU A 336 4.69 53.24 37.48
CA GLU A 336 4.87 54.69 37.47
C GLU A 336 4.95 55.21 38.91
N LYS A 337 6.02 55.93 39.24
CA LYS A 337 6.11 56.70 40.47
C LYS A 337 5.40 58.05 40.26
N LYS A 338 4.38 58.31 41.09
CA LYS A 338 3.94 59.67 41.43
C LYS A 338 4.93 60.32 42.37
#